data_AF-A0A0F5J0M8-F1
#
_entry.id   AF-A0A0F5J0M8-F1
#
_cell.length_a   1.000
_cell.length_b   1.000
_cell.length_c   1.000
_cell.angle_alpha   90.00
_cell.angle_beta   90.00
_cell.angle_gamma   90.00
#
_symmetry.space_group_name_H-M   'P 1'
#
loop_
_entity.id
_entity.type
_entity.pdbx_description
1 polymer ?
#
loop_
_entity_poly.entity_id
_entity_poly.type
_entity_poly.pdbx_seq_one_letter_code
_entity_poly.pdbx_strand_id
1 'polypeptide(L)'
;MKHFITIACLLICITTNGIFAQTNVNRLDSILPVRGLAIAAPSVQKMDVFLKFIEEELAPGHFNLLILRVDWNYAYESHPELRDPNPLTLQDVKRIVATCRKHNIRIAPQINLLGHQSWAETTYALLREYPEFDETPHVDTKNYTGWPNPDGLYCKSYCPLHPDVHKVVFALVDELTDAFETDLFHAGMDEVFYIGDDKCPRCSGRDKAELYAGEVTKIQNHLAQQGKRLMIWGDRLIDGKTTGIGAWEASMNNTYRAIDLIPKEVFICDWHYERPEQTAVYFAMKGFDVATCPWRKPEVALKQLDDMKRFRQQSGSQMSNRFQGIIETVWSGADGFLENYYKPESEQQEVSDVVTIKKLIGAYKSMSK
;
A
#
# COMPACT_ATOMS: atom_id res chain seq x y z
N MET A 1 -48.85 -53.37 41.53
CA MET A 1 -47.40 -53.50 41.36
C MET A 1 -46.89 -52.35 40.50
N LYS A 2 -45.99 -51.52 41.08
CA LYS A 2 -44.83 -50.80 40.49
C LYS A 2 -44.94 -50.42 39.00
N HIS A 3 -44.64 -49.22 38.51
CA HIS A 3 -44.14 -47.93 39.00
C HIS A 3 -44.00 -47.07 37.72
N PHE A 4 -44.25 -45.76 37.81
CA PHE A 4 -43.61 -44.62 37.09
C PHE A 4 -43.41 -44.73 35.55
N ILE A 5 -43.69 -43.72 34.72
CA ILE A 5 -43.13 -42.36 34.73
C ILE A 5 -44.05 -41.47 33.89
N THR A 6 -44.46 -40.33 34.46
CA THR A 6 -45.11 -39.21 33.78
C THR A 6 -44.03 -38.35 33.12
N ILE A 7 -44.02 -38.24 31.78
CA ILE A 7 -43.17 -37.27 31.07
C ILE A 7 -44.06 -36.06 30.74
N ALA A 8 -43.87 -34.97 31.49
CA ALA A 8 -44.42 -33.66 31.17
C ALA A 8 -43.50 -32.98 30.15
N CYS A 9 -43.95 -32.84 28.91
CA CYS A 9 -43.28 -32.00 27.91
C CYS A 9 -43.63 -30.53 28.18
N LEU A 10 -42.73 -29.83 28.88
CA LEU A 10 -42.75 -28.36 28.94
C LEU A 10 -42.12 -27.83 27.64
N LEU A 11 -42.95 -27.37 26.70
CA LEU A 11 -42.48 -26.58 25.56
C LEU A 11 -42.17 -25.15 26.04
N ILE A 12 -40.88 -24.89 26.30
CA ILE A 12 -40.37 -23.53 26.46
C ILE A 12 -40.05 -23.01 25.06
N CYS A 13 -40.94 -22.18 24.50
CA CYS A 13 -40.63 -21.37 23.33
C CYS A 13 -39.59 -20.32 23.71
N ILE A 14 -38.31 -20.63 23.51
CA ILE A 14 -37.25 -19.63 23.52
C ILE A 14 -37.32 -18.88 22.19
N THR A 15 -38.04 -17.78 22.16
CA THR A 15 -37.90 -16.79 21.08
C THR A 15 -36.52 -16.17 21.21
N THR A 16 -35.56 -16.67 20.44
CA THR A 16 -34.29 -15.98 20.23
C THR A 16 -34.60 -14.70 19.45
N ASN A 17 -34.81 -13.60 20.17
CA ASN A 17 -34.69 -12.27 19.59
C ASN A 17 -33.23 -12.12 19.15
N GLY A 18 -32.96 -12.48 17.90
CA GLY A 18 -31.73 -12.12 17.22
C GLY A 18 -31.67 -10.60 17.19
N ILE A 19 -30.90 -10.02 18.12
CA ILE A 19 -30.44 -8.65 18.01
C ILE A 19 -29.50 -8.66 16.81
N PHE A 20 -30.03 -8.46 15.61
CA PHE A 20 -29.22 -7.94 14.52
C PHE A 20 -28.73 -6.59 15.01
N ALA A 21 -27.49 -6.55 15.48
CA ALA A 21 -26.77 -5.31 15.59
C ALA A 21 -26.79 -4.71 14.18
N GLN A 22 -27.66 -3.72 13.96
CA GLN A 22 -27.51 -2.80 12.84
C GLN A 22 -26.17 -2.13 13.09
N THR A 23 -25.11 -2.69 12.52
CA THR A 23 -23.89 -1.94 12.29
C THR A 23 -24.36 -0.72 11.51
N ASN A 24 -24.35 0.45 12.15
CA ASN A 24 -24.49 1.72 11.47
C ASN A 24 -23.29 1.81 10.52
N VAL A 25 -23.43 1.21 9.33
CA VAL A 25 -22.45 1.34 8.27
C VAL A 25 -22.39 2.83 8.01
N ASN A 26 -21.23 3.42 8.29
CA ASN A 26 -21.01 4.82 8.03
C ASN A 26 -21.40 5.07 6.57
N ARG A 27 -22.29 6.04 6.31
CA ARG A 27 -22.79 6.32 4.96
C ARG A 27 -21.65 6.52 3.96
N LEU A 28 -20.51 7.06 4.41
CA LEU A 28 -19.33 7.17 3.57
C LEU A 28 -18.72 5.82 3.17
N ASP A 29 -18.76 4.81 4.03
CA ASP A 29 -18.19 3.49 3.75
C ASP A 29 -18.97 2.75 2.65
N SER A 30 -20.27 3.00 2.51
CA SER A 30 -21.05 2.45 1.40
C SER A 30 -20.76 3.15 0.06
N ILE A 31 -20.48 4.45 0.12
CA ILE A 31 -20.15 5.27 -1.06
C ILE A 31 -18.71 5.01 -1.52
N LEU A 32 -17.76 5.02 -0.59
CA LEU A 32 -16.32 4.98 -0.85
C LEU A 32 -15.61 4.23 0.28
N PRO A 33 -15.54 2.89 0.24
CA PRO A 33 -15.03 2.06 1.34
C PRO A 33 -13.65 2.45 1.88
N VAL A 34 -12.75 2.93 1.03
CA VAL A 34 -11.37 3.30 1.36
C VAL A 34 -11.14 4.79 1.11
N ARG A 35 -10.67 5.47 2.15
CA ARG A 35 -10.22 6.88 2.14
C ARG A 35 -8.86 6.89 2.81
N GLY A 36 -7.83 6.62 2.03
CA GLY A 36 -6.49 6.36 2.50
C GLY A 36 -5.53 7.54 2.34
N LEU A 37 -4.50 7.55 3.16
CA LEU A 37 -3.29 8.35 2.98
C LEU A 37 -2.09 7.42 2.92
N ALA A 38 -1.22 7.59 1.93
CA ALA A 38 0.09 6.96 1.85
C ALA A 38 1.18 8.01 2.08
N ILE A 39 1.94 7.88 3.16
CA ILE A 39 2.96 8.85 3.58
C ILE A 39 4.13 8.14 4.26
N ALA A 40 5.33 8.72 4.23
CA ALA A 40 6.45 8.18 4.99
C ALA A 40 6.19 8.22 6.50
N ALA A 41 6.81 7.31 7.25
CA ALA A 41 6.85 7.39 8.69
C ALA A 41 7.52 8.72 9.15
N PRO A 42 7.01 9.36 10.21
CA PRO A 42 7.65 10.58 10.73
C PRO A 42 9.01 10.27 11.35
N SER A 43 9.86 11.28 11.47
CA SER A 43 10.99 11.18 12.40
C SER A 43 10.49 11.12 13.84
N VAL A 44 11.34 10.63 14.75
CA VAL A 44 11.09 10.67 16.20
C VAL A 44 10.77 12.10 16.67
N GLN A 45 11.42 13.10 16.08
CA GLN A 45 11.26 14.52 16.44
C GLN A 45 9.90 15.10 16.02
N LYS A 46 9.27 14.56 14.97
CA LYS A 46 7.96 15.01 14.48
C LYS A 46 6.81 14.10 14.89
N MET A 47 7.06 13.07 15.70
CA MET A 47 6.05 12.12 16.17
C MET A 47 4.80 12.80 16.72
N ASP A 48 4.94 13.74 17.67
CA ASP A 48 3.78 14.40 18.30
C ASP A 48 2.93 15.18 17.30
N VAL A 49 3.58 15.84 16.33
CA VAL A 49 2.89 16.59 15.27
C VAL A 49 2.17 15.64 14.33
N PHE A 50 2.78 14.49 14.01
CA PHE A 50 2.16 13.46 13.18
C PHE A 50 0.95 12.83 13.86
N LEU A 51 1.03 12.50 15.16
CA LEU A 51 -0.12 12.00 15.91
C LEU A 51 -1.25 13.03 15.97
N LYS A 52 -0.92 14.31 16.21
CA LYS A 52 -1.89 15.41 16.17
C LYS A 52 -2.57 15.52 14.80
N PHE A 53 -1.82 15.40 13.71
CA PHE A 53 -2.36 15.41 12.35
C PHE A 53 -3.36 14.27 12.12
N ILE A 54 -3.09 13.07 12.64
CA ILE A 54 -4.05 11.95 12.57
C ILE A 54 -5.35 12.31 13.33
N GLU A 55 -5.25 12.83 14.55
CA GLU A 55 -6.40 13.10 15.42
C GLU A 55 -7.24 14.29 14.96
N GLU A 56 -6.61 15.37 14.51
CA GLU A 56 -7.28 16.65 14.24
C GLU A 56 -7.63 16.84 12.76
N GLU A 57 -6.94 16.16 11.84
CA GLU A 57 -7.11 16.36 10.40
C GLU A 57 -7.65 15.11 9.72
N LEU A 58 -6.94 13.97 9.82
CA LEU A 58 -7.32 12.74 9.11
C LEU A 58 -8.62 12.16 9.62
N ALA A 59 -8.77 11.99 10.94
CA ALA A 59 -9.96 11.40 11.52
C ALA A 59 -11.22 12.26 11.29
N PRO A 60 -11.23 13.59 11.54
CA PRO A 60 -12.37 14.45 11.18
C PRO A 60 -12.54 14.61 9.68
N GLY A 61 -11.49 14.38 8.89
CA GLY A 61 -11.50 14.28 7.44
C GLY A 61 -12.05 12.96 6.90
N HIS A 62 -12.45 12.03 7.77
CA HIS A 62 -12.99 10.71 7.43
C HIS A 62 -12.00 9.76 6.73
N PHE A 63 -10.69 9.98 6.83
CA PHE A 63 -9.72 8.98 6.42
C PHE A 63 -9.87 7.74 7.30
N ASN A 64 -9.69 6.55 6.72
CA ASN A 64 -9.85 5.26 7.41
C ASN A 64 -8.72 4.26 7.11
N LEU A 65 -7.73 4.65 6.30
CA LEU A 65 -6.55 3.85 6.00
C LEU A 65 -5.30 4.74 6.01
N LEU A 66 -4.23 4.27 6.62
CA LEU A 66 -2.91 4.87 6.60
C LEU A 66 -1.90 3.83 6.07
N ILE A 67 -1.39 4.03 4.86
CA ILE A 67 -0.20 3.33 4.37
C ILE A 67 1.01 4.12 4.87
N LEU A 68 1.81 3.51 5.74
CA LEU A 68 2.96 4.17 6.35
C LEU A 68 4.25 3.61 5.75
N ARG A 69 5.00 4.41 5.00
CA ARG A 69 6.29 4.00 4.42
C ARG A 69 7.35 4.00 5.50
N VAL A 70 7.60 2.82 6.06
CA VAL A 70 8.54 2.59 7.15
C VAL A 70 9.91 2.25 6.60
N ASP A 71 9.97 1.38 5.59
CA ASP A 71 11.21 0.87 5.00
C ASP A 71 12.20 0.44 6.11
N TRP A 72 13.33 1.13 6.23
CA TRP A 72 14.41 0.84 7.19
C TRP A 72 14.29 1.65 8.51
N ASN A 73 13.32 2.56 8.61
CA ASN A 73 13.08 3.46 9.75
C ASN A 73 12.28 2.80 10.89
N TYR A 74 12.62 1.55 11.22
CA TYR A 74 12.11 0.86 12.40
C TYR A 74 13.24 0.07 13.06
N ALA A 75 13.21 -0.04 14.39
CA ALA A 75 14.25 -0.68 15.18
C ALA A 75 14.22 -2.23 15.09
N TYR A 76 14.25 -2.78 13.87
CA TYR A 76 14.13 -4.22 13.59
C TYR A 76 15.05 -5.09 14.46
N GLU A 77 14.51 -5.91 15.34
CA GLU A 77 15.25 -6.85 16.18
C GLU A 77 15.74 -8.07 15.40
N SER A 78 14.98 -8.53 14.40
CA SER A 78 15.36 -9.67 13.55
C SER A 78 16.61 -9.39 12.70
N HIS A 79 16.74 -8.16 12.19
CA HIS A 79 17.81 -7.71 11.30
C HIS A 79 18.31 -6.31 11.66
N PRO A 80 19.04 -6.15 12.79
CA PRO A 80 19.48 -4.85 13.27
C PRO A 80 20.44 -4.11 12.33
N GLU A 81 21.16 -4.84 11.48
CA GLU A 81 22.05 -4.30 10.45
C GLU A 81 21.32 -3.50 9.35
N LEU A 82 20.02 -3.73 9.18
CA LEU A 82 19.21 -3.06 8.15
C LEU A 82 18.61 -1.73 8.61
N ARG A 83 18.80 -1.33 9.87
CA ARG A 83 18.17 -0.14 10.46
C ARG A 83 18.76 1.15 9.91
N ASP A 84 17.89 2.13 9.67
CA ASP A 84 18.31 3.51 9.45
C ASP A 84 18.87 4.16 10.73
N PRO A 85 19.63 5.26 10.63
CA PRO A 85 20.05 6.04 11.79
C PRO A 85 18.83 6.60 12.56
N ASN A 86 18.80 6.37 13.88
CA ASN A 86 17.73 6.83 14.78
C ASN A 86 16.31 6.37 14.34
N PRO A 87 16.08 5.05 14.24
CA PRO A 87 14.81 4.51 13.74
C PRO A 87 13.70 4.64 14.78
N LEU A 88 12.44 4.49 14.34
CA LEU A 88 11.31 4.39 15.27
C LEU A 88 11.44 3.15 16.17
N THR A 89 11.24 3.34 17.47
CA THR A 89 11.21 2.23 18.43
C THR A 89 9.86 1.52 18.39
N LEU A 90 9.77 0.32 19.00
CA LEU A 90 8.50 -0.35 19.23
C LEU A 90 7.51 0.57 19.99
N GLN A 91 7.99 1.32 20.98
CA GLN A 91 7.14 2.25 21.73
C GLN A 91 6.58 3.36 20.84
N ASP A 92 7.38 3.91 19.92
CA ASP A 92 6.93 4.91 18.95
C ASP A 92 5.85 4.34 18.01
N VAL A 93 6.07 3.12 17.49
CA VAL A 93 5.07 2.43 16.67
C VAL A 93 3.78 2.20 17.45
N LYS A 94 3.84 1.76 18.72
CA LYS A 94 2.64 1.58 19.55
C LYS A 94 1.86 2.87 19.78
N ARG A 95 2.52 4.03 19.78
CA ARG A 95 1.82 5.33 19.85
C ARG A 95 1.03 5.59 18.57
N ILE A 96 1.60 5.35 17.40
CA ILE A 96 0.90 5.45 16.11
C ILE A 96 -0.30 4.49 16.07
N VAL A 97 -0.08 3.22 16.42
CA VAL A 97 -1.12 2.19 16.47
C VAL A 97 -2.27 2.59 17.39
N ALA A 98 -1.98 3.07 18.60
CA ALA A 98 -2.98 3.51 19.55
C ALA A 98 -3.83 4.67 19.01
N THR A 99 -3.19 5.67 18.39
CA THR A 99 -3.88 6.82 17.81
C THR A 99 -4.77 6.41 16.63
N CYS A 100 -4.27 5.61 15.69
CA CYS A 100 -5.08 5.12 14.57
C CYS A 100 -6.25 4.25 15.04
N ARG A 101 -6.02 3.33 15.99
CA ARG A 101 -7.06 2.47 16.57
C ARG A 101 -8.17 3.29 17.25
N LYS A 102 -7.81 4.33 18.01
CA LYS A 102 -8.78 5.26 18.65
C LYS A 102 -9.73 5.88 17.63
N HIS A 103 -9.29 6.08 16.39
CA HIS A 103 -10.06 6.72 15.32
C HIS A 103 -10.56 5.75 14.23
N ASN A 104 -10.45 4.43 14.45
CA ASN A 104 -10.81 3.40 13.46
C ASN A 104 -10.09 3.56 12.10
N ILE A 105 -8.84 4.03 12.13
CA ILE A 105 -7.96 4.11 10.97
C ILE A 105 -7.14 2.82 10.93
N ARG A 106 -7.28 2.04 9.86
CA ARG A 106 -6.43 0.87 9.61
C ARG A 106 -5.03 1.32 9.20
N ILE A 107 -4.00 0.55 9.53
CA ILE A 107 -2.62 0.86 9.15
C ILE A 107 -2.07 -0.28 8.29
N ALA A 108 -1.41 0.06 7.18
CA ALA A 108 -0.61 -0.86 6.40
C ALA A 108 0.85 -0.35 6.41
N PRO A 109 1.74 -0.89 7.26
CA PRO A 109 3.14 -0.54 7.19
C PRO A 109 3.70 -1.03 5.85
N GLN A 110 4.59 -0.23 5.26
CA GLN A 110 5.21 -0.51 3.98
C GLN A 110 6.72 -0.64 4.13
N ILE A 111 7.25 -1.70 3.51
CA ILE A 111 8.63 -1.78 3.04
C ILE A 111 8.54 -1.91 1.52
N ASN A 112 9.30 -1.12 0.77
CA ASN A 112 9.35 -1.32 -0.67
C ASN A 112 10.21 -2.56 -0.99
N LEU A 113 9.54 -3.60 -1.48
CA LEU A 113 10.10 -4.89 -1.84
C LEU A 113 10.19 -5.03 -3.36
N LEU A 114 11.12 -5.86 -3.79
CA LEU A 114 11.56 -6.11 -5.15
C LEU A 114 12.22 -4.88 -5.80
N GLY A 115 11.47 -3.81 -6.06
CA GLY A 115 11.98 -2.53 -6.61
C GLY A 115 12.63 -1.65 -5.55
N HIS A 116 13.08 -0.45 -5.93
CA HIS A 116 13.58 0.58 -4.99
C HIS A 116 14.65 0.11 -4.00
N GLN A 117 15.53 -0.82 -4.39
CA GLN A 117 16.66 -1.24 -3.55
C GLN A 117 17.88 -0.32 -3.69
N SER A 118 17.74 0.74 -4.48
CA SER A 118 18.68 1.86 -4.58
C SER A 118 17.94 3.10 -5.09
N TRP A 119 18.60 4.25 -4.99
CA TRP A 119 18.21 5.46 -5.69
C TRP A 119 19.44 6.28 -6.04
N ALA A 120 19.55 6.72 -7.30
CA ALA A 120 20.68 7.48 -7.79
C ALA A 120 22.01 6.78 -7.42
N GLU A 121 22.89 7.47 -6.70
CA GLU A 121 24.20 6.93 -6.28
C GLU A 121 24.13 5.99 -5.07
N THR A 122 22.97 5.86 -4.41
CA THR A 122 22.84 5.19 -3.12
C THR A 122 22.19 3.81 -3.24
N THR A 123 22.91 2.75 -2.85
CA THR A 123 22.34 1.43 -2.58
C THR A 123 21.74 1.40 -1.18
N TYR A 124 20.50 0.91 -1.05
CA TYR A 124 19.79 0.86 0.23
C TYR A 124 20.10 -0.39 1.04
N ALA A 125 19.62 -0.40 2.29
CA ALA A 125 20.11 -1.28 3.35
C ALA A 125 20.14 -2.76 2.96
N LEU A 126 19.08 -3.30 2.34
CA LEU A 126 19.03 -4.71 1.96
C LEU A 126 20.19 -5.11 1.05
N LEU A 127 20.39 -4.41 -0.07
CA LEU A 127 21.46 -4.76 -1.02
C LEU A 127 22.85 -4.27 -0.56
N ARG A 128 22.90 -3.33 0.38
CA ARG A 128 24.16 -2.92 1.01
C ARG A 128 24.69 -4.00 1.95
N GLU A 129 23.82 -4.55 2.80
CA GLU A 129 24.20 -5.59 3.77
C GLU A 129 24.23 -6.99 3.14
N TYR A 130 23.36 -7.24 2.14
CA TYR A 130 23.23 -8.52 1.42
C TYR A 130 23.43 -8.33 -0.09
N PRO A 131 24.64 -7.97 -0.55
CA PRO A 131 24.92 -7.75 -1.98
C PRO A 131 24.69 -8.98 -2.85
N GLU A 132 24.71 -10.19 -2.29
CA GLU A 132 24.37 -11.43 -2.99
C GLU A 132 22.90 -11.53 -3.41
N PHE A 133 22.02 -10.72 -2.80
CA PHE A 133 20.62 -10.62 -3.19
C PHE A 133 20.41 -9.73 -4.40
N ASP A 134 21.41 -8.95 -4.83
CA ASP A 134 21.30 -8.06 -5.97
C ASP A 134 21.07 -8.85 -7.27
N GLU A 135 20.03 -8.52 -8.04
CA GLU A 135 19.81 -9.14 -9.35
C GLU A 135 20.77 -8.61 -10.40
N THR A 136 21.23 -7.37 -10.25
CA THR A 136 22.09 -6.65 -11.18
C THR A 136 23.38 -6.16 -10.51
N PRO A 137 24.19 -7.05 -9.89
CA PRO A 137 25.40 -6.64 -9.16
C PRO A 137 26.46 -5.98 -10.06
N HIS A 138 26.34 -6.16 -11.38
CA HIS A 138 27.22 -5.55 -12.38
C HIS A 138 26.87 -4.08 -12.70
N VAL A 139 25.74 -3.56 -12.22
CA VAL A 139 25.35 -2.16 -12.34
C VAL A 139 25.78 -1.43 -11.06
N ASP A 140 26.83 -0.61 -11.14
CA ASP A 140 27.32 0.15 -9.98
C ASP A 140 26.53 1.45 -9.81
N THR A 141 25.94 1.67 -8.63
CA THR A 141 25.19 2.90 -8.35
C THR A 141 26.04 4.15 -8.42
N LYS A 142 27.34 4.04 -8.13
CA LYS A 142 28.28 5.18 -8.16
C LYS A 142 28.46 5.76 -9.56
N ASN A 143 28.06 5.05 -10.61
CA ASN A 143 28.11 5.53 -11.99
C ASN A 143 26.87 6.34 -12.37
N TYR A 144 25.93 6.57 -11.45
CA TYR A 144 24.72 7.33 -11.76
C TYR A 144 25.06 8.78 -12.19
N THR A 145 24.70 9.13 -13.42
CA THR A 145 24.92 10.47 -13.99
C THR A 145 23.61 11.24 -14.22
N GLY A 146 22.54 10.90 -13.51
CA GLY A 146 21.18 11.40 -13.77
C GLY A 146 20.38 10.48 -14.68
N TRP A 147 19.05 10.68 -14.73
CA TRP A 147 18.17 9.92 -15.61
C TRP A 147 17.83 10.71 -16.89
N PRO A 148 17.90 10.10 -18.08
CA PRO A 148 18.43 8.76 -18.37
C PRO A 148 19.97 8.71 -18.33
N ASN A 149 20.55 7.54 -18.00
CA ASN A 149 22.00 7.29 -18.07
C ASN A 149 22.34 6.05 -18.91
N PRO A 150 23.59 5.92 -19.40
CA PRO A 150 24.02 4.80 -20.25
C PRO A 150 23.90 3.42 -19.58
N ASP A 151 23.98 3.36 -18.25
CA ASP A 151 23.86 2.11 -17.48
C ASP A 151 22.39 1.69 -17.27
N GLY A 152 21.43 2.52 -17.72
CA GLY A 152 20.00 2.32 -17.52
C GLY A 152 19.59 2.38 -16.05
N LEU A 153 20.45 2.89 -15.18
CA LEU A 153 20.31 2.88 -13.71
C LEU A 153 19.27 3.88 -13.25
N TYR A 154 18.17 3.34 -12.75
CA TYR A 154 17.17 4.11 -12.01
C TYR A 154 17.14 3.69 -10.54
N CYS A 155 16.55 2.53 -10.24
CA CYS A 155 16.58 1.90 -8.94
C CYS A 155 16.81 0.39 -9.09
N LYS A 156 17.66 -0.19 -8.24
CA LYS A 156 18.00 -1.62 -8.29
C LYS A 156 16.87 -2.49 -7.75
N SER A 157 16.94 -3.78 -8.10
CA SER A 157 16.02 -4.80 -7.62
C SER A 157 16.78 -5.98 -7.02
N TYR A 158 16.22 -6.59 -5.98
CA TYR A 158 16.76 -7.86 -5.48
C TYR A 158 16.31 -9.02 -6.39
N CYS A 159 17.09 -10.08 -6.44
CA CYS A 159 16.81 -11.32 -7.17
C CYS A 159 15.73 -12.14 -6.44
N PRO A 160 14.48 -12.22 -6.95
CA PRO A 160 13.37 -12.93 -6.28
C PRO A 160 13.53 -14.47 -6.24
N LEU A 161 14.58 -14.98 -6.88
CA LEU A 161 14.93 -16.40 -6.89
C LEU A 161 16.16 -16.72 -6.03
N HIS A 162 16.73 -15.74 -5.31
CA HIS A 162 17.82 -16.04 -4.39
C HIS A 162 17.27 -16.93 -3.24
N PRO A 163 17.91 -18.07 -2.92
CA PRO A 163 17.35 -19.03 -1.95
C PRO A 163 17.20 -18.47 -0.53
N ASP A 164 17.97 -17.42 -0.19
CA ASP A 164 18.02 -16.85 1.15
C ASP A 164 17.29 -15.50 1.30
N VAL A 165 16.87 -14.84 0.20
CA VAL A 165 16.28 -13.49 0.28
C VAL A 165 14.98 -13.48 1.09
N HIS A 166 14.13 -14.49 0.92
CA HIS A 166 12.86 -14.61 1.63
C HIS A 166 13.03 -14.90 3.12
N LYS A 167 14.20 -15.39 3.58
CA LYS A 167 14.46 -15.55 5.02
C LYS A 167 14.54 -14.19 5.71
N VAL A 168 15.15 -13.20 5.05
CA VAL A 168 15.28 -11.82 5.54
C VAL A 168 13.97 -11.06 5.33
N VAL A 169 13.43 -11.11 4.11
CA VAL A 169 12.19 -10.38 3.77
C VAL A 169 11.03 -10.79 4.67
N PHE A 170 10.79 -12.09 4.88
CA PHE A 170 9.67 -12.53 5.70
C PHE A 170 9.86 -12.23 7.19
N ALA A 171 11.10 -12.28 7.70
CA ALA A 171 11.37 -11.86 9.08
C ALA A 171 11.02 -10.39 9.32
N LEU A 172 11.40 -9.50 8.40
CA LEU A 172 11.06 -8.07 8.46
C LEU A 172 9.54 -7.83 8.34
N VAL A 173 8.88 -8.50 7.40
CA VAL A 173 7.43 -8.36 7.18
C VAL A 173 6.64 -8.84 8.40
N ASP A 174 7.01 -9.99 8.97
CA ASP A 174 6.38 -10.54 10.18
C ASP A 174 6.56 -9.59 11.35
N GLU A 175 7.81 -9.19 11.63
CA GLU A 175 8.11 -8.28 12.74
C GLU A 175 7.35 -6.95 12.62
N LEU A 176 7.31 -6.37 11.42
CA LEU A 176 6.66 -5.08 11.20
C LEU A 176 5.14 -5.19 11.33
N THR A 177 4.52 -6.20 10.73
CA THR A 177 3.05 -6.38 10.83
C THR A 177 2.61 -6.69 12.26
N ASP A 178 3.42 -7.42 13.03
CA ASP A 178 3.17 -7.68 14.45
C ASP A 178 3.36 -6.43 15.32
N ALA A 179 4.41 -5.63 15.05
CA ALA A 179 4.64 -4.36 15.74
C ALA A 179 3.47 -3.38 15.52
N PHE A 180 2.95 -3.32 14.29
CA PHE A 180 1.81 -2.47 13.92
C PHE A 180 0.43 -3.06 14.27
N GLU A 181 0.36 -4.30 14.78
CA GLU A 181 -0.88 -4.99 15.15
C GLU A 181 -1.94 -4.96 14.03
N THR A 182 -1.52 -5.29 12.81
CA THR A 182 -2.33 -5.14 11.60
C THR A 182 -2.46 -6.42 10.78
N ASP A 183 -3.55 -6.49 10.02
CA ASP A 183 -3.84 -7.50 9.01
C ASP A 183 -3.46 -7.07 7.59
N LEU A 184 -2.84 -5.89 7.42
CA LEU A 184 -2.39 -5.36 6.13
C LEU A 184 -0.88 -5.19 6.09
N PHE A 185 -0.28 -5.50 4.96
CA PHE A 185 1.10 -5.15 4.64
C PHE A 185 1.18 -4.59 3.22
N HIS A 186 1.90 -3.49 3.03
CA HIS A 186 2.13 -2.94 1.70
C HIS A 186 3.56 -3.25 1.26
N ALA A 187 3.73 -4.00 0.17
CA ALA A 187 5.08 -4.38 -0.29
C ALA A 187 5.70 -3.38 -1.26
N GLY A 188 5.01 -2.29 -1.60
CA GLY A 188 5.46 -1.40 -2.67
C GLY A 188 5.35 -2.13 -4.02
N MET A 189 6.46 -2.74 -4.47
CA MET A 189 6.57 -3.49 -5.72
C MET A 189 6.34 -2.66 -6.99
N ASP A 190 6.51 -1.35 -6.87
CA ASP A 190 6.54 -0.37 -7.96
C ASP A 190 7.91 -0.30 -8.62
N GLU A 191 7.94 0.26 -9.83
CA GLU A 191 9.17 0.72 -10.49
C GLU A 191 10.26 -0.36 -10.61
N VAL A 192 9.84 -1.63 -10.69
CA VAL A 192 10.72 -2.78 -10.94
C VAL A 192 11.19 -2.74 -12.39
N PHE A 193 12.22 -1.93 -12.67
CA PHE A 193 12.81 -1.78 -14.00
C PHE A 193 13.76 -2.93 -14.33
N TYR A 194 14.53 -3.36 -13.34
CA TYR A 194 15.43 -4.52 -13.43
C TYR A 194 14.70 -5.76 -12.95
N ILE A 195 14.47 -6.69 -13.88
CA ILE A 195 13.92 -8.01 -13.59
C ILE A 195 14.23 -8.94 -14.74
N GLY A 196 14.61 -10.18 -14.44
CA GLY A 196 15.01 -11.15 -15.45
C GLY A 196 16.28 -10.73 -16.18
N ASP A 197 17.26 -10.21 -15.43
CA ASP A 197 18.52 -9.75 -16.01
C ASP A 197 19.31 -10.91 -16.65
N ASP A 198 19.86 -10.68 -17.84
CA ASP A 198 20.56 -11.71 -18.63
C ASP A 198 21.82 -12.24 -17.92
N LYS A 199 22.44 -11.46 -17.02
CA LYS A 199 23.62 -11.83 -16.26
C LYS A 199 23.28 -12.42 -14.88
N CYS A 200 22.02 -12.41 -14.46
CA CYS A 200 21.61 -13.05 -13.22
C CYS A 200 21.54 -14.58 -13.42
N PRO A 201 22.34 -15.39 -12.70
CA PRO A 201 22.37 -16.85 -12.91
C PRO A 201 21.05 -17.56 -12.56
N ARG A 202 20.15 -16.89 -11.85
CA ARG A 202 18.86 -17.45 -11.39
C ARG A 202 17.69 -16.98 -12.24
N CYS A 203 17.71 -15.71 -12.66
CA CYS A 203 16.61 -15.05 -13.35
C CYS A 203 16.79 -15.00 -14.88
N SER A 204 18.01 -15.11 -15.40
CA SER A 204 18.30 -15.04 -16.83
C SER A 204 17.47 -16.04 -17.64
N GLY A 205 16.90 -15.55 -18.75
CA GLY A 205 16.06 -16.34 -19.66
C GLY A 205 14.65 -16.66 -19.16
N ARG A 206 14.26 -16.22 -17.96
CA ARG A 206 12.89 -16.42 -17.44
C ARG A 206 11.94 -15.31 -17.88
N ASP A 207 10.65 -15.64 -17.91
CA ASP A 207 9.61 -14.67 -18.19
C ASP A 207 9.48 -13.66 -17.03
N LYS A 208 9.61 -12.37 -17.35
CA LYS A 208 9.58 -11.28 -16.36
C LYS A 208 8.24 -11.15 -15.64
N ALA A 209 7.14 -11.46 -16.32
CA ALA A 209 5.82 -11.47 -15.69
C ALA A 209 5.70 -12.64 -14.71
N GLU A 210 6.25 -13.82 -15.03
CA GLU A 210 6.29 -14.95 -14.11
C GLU A 210 7.19 -14.69 -12.90
N LEU A 211 8.33 -14.02 -13.10
CA LEU A 211 9.21 -13.60 -11.99
C LEU A 211 8.50 -12.63 -11.04
N TYR A 212 7.89 -11.56 -11.59
CA TYR A 212 7.15 -10.59 -10.79
C TYR A 212 5.97 -11.25 -10.08
N ALA A 213 5.17 -12.04 -10.80
CA ALA A 213 4.02 -12.72 -10.22
C ALA A 213 4.41 -13.74 -9.15
N GLY A 214 5.52 -14.46 -9.36
CA GLY A 214 6.06 -15.40 -8.39
C GLY A 214 6.44 -14.71 -7.08
N GLU A 215 7.03 -13.52 -7.15
CA GLU A 215 7.38 -12.74 -5.96
C GLU A 215 6.14 -12.25 -5.21
N VAL A 216 5.17 -11.64 -5.92
CA VAL A 216 3.89 -11.22 -5.33
C VAL A 216 3.20 -12.41 -4.65
N THR A 217 3.16 -13.55 -5.33
CA THR A 217 2.51 -14.77 -4.84
C THR A 217 3.18 -15.31 -3.59
N LYS A 218 4.52 -15.34 -3.53
CA LYS A 218 5.25 -15.77 -2.34
C LYS A 218 4.92 -14.90 -1.12
N ILE A 219 4.93 -13.58 -1.29
CA ILE A 219 4.65 -12.63 -0.20
C ILE A 219 3.19 -12.76 0.26
N GLN A 220 2.22 -12.78 -0.67
CA GLN A 220 0.81 -12.94 -0.32
C GLN A 220 0.54 -14.30 0.36
N ASN A 221 1.16 -15.39 -0.10
CA ASN A 221 1.00 -16.71 0.52
C ASN A 221 1.61 -16.78 1.92
N HIS A 222 2.71 -16.08 2.18
CA HIS A 222 3.28 -15.96 3.52
C HIS A 222 2.32 -15.23 4.45
N LEU A 223 1.86 -14.03 4.05
CA LEU A 223 0.90 -13.23 4.81
C LEU A 223 -0.42 -13.97 5.08
N ALA A 224 -0.94 -14.70 4.09
CA ALA A 224 -2.20 -15.43 4.20
C ALA A 224 -2.17 -16.52 5.30
N GLN A 225 -1.01 -17.09 5.62
CA GLN A 225 -0.87 -18.08 6.71
C GLN A 225 -1.21 -17.47 8.08
N GLN A 226 -1.11 -16.15 8.22
CA GLN A 226 -1.41 -15.38 9.42
C GLN A 226 -2.73 -14.59 9.29
N GLY A 227 -3.51 -14.83 8.22
CA GLY A 227 -4.74 -14.08 7.94
C GLY A 227 -4.50 -12.63 7.50
N LYS A 228 -3.28 -12.29 7.05
CA LYS A 228 -2.90 -10.95 6.59
C LYS A 228 -3.06 -10.83 5.07
N ARG A 229 -3.24 -9.59 4.59
CA ARG A 229 -3.49 -9.25 3.17
C ARG A 229 -2.40 -8.33 2.63
N LEU A 230 -1.93 -8.64 1.42
CA LEU A 230 -0.96 -7.83 0.69
C LEU A 230 -1.62 -6.66 -0.05
N MET A 231 -0.94 -5.52 -0.01
CA MET A 231 -1.17 -4.36 -0.87
C MET A 231 0.09 -4.11 -1.72
N ILE A 232 -0.09 -3.72 -2.98
CA ILE A 232 1.00 -3.32 -3.87
C ILE A 232 0.60 -2.12 -4.72
N TRP A 233 1.58 -1.38 -5.22
CA TRP A 233 1.39 -0.43 -6.31
C TRP A 233 1.10 -1.17 -7.63
N GLY A 234 0.21 -0.61 -8.45
CA GLY A 234 -0.33 -1.30 -9.63
C GLY A 234 0.47 -1.16 -10.93
N ASP A 235 1.46 -0.27 -10.99
CA ASP A 235 2.13 0.15 -12.24
C ASP A 235 2.74 -1.02 -13.01
N ARG A 236 3.39 -1.98 -12.34
CA ARG A 236 4.01 -3.13 -13.02
C ARG A 236 3.00 -4.11 -13.63
N LEU A 237 1.70 -3.92 -13.43
CA LEU A 237 0.61 -4.75 -13.96
C LEU A 237 -0.12 -4.12 -15.16
N ILE A 238 0.24 -2.90 -15.57
CA ILE A 238 -0.39 -2.17 -16.68
C ILE A 238 0.51 -2.22 -17.92
N ASP A 239 -0.05 -2.48 -19.11
CA ASP A 239 0.71 -2.43 -20.37
C ASP A 239 0.96 -0.97 -20.78
N GLY A 240 2.13 -0.45 -20.43
CA GLY A 240 2.50 0.95 -20.69
C GLY A 240 2.61 1.29 -22.17
N LYS A 241 2.92 0.32 -23.04
CA LYS A 241 3.07 0.54 -24.48
C LYS A 241 1.72 0.66 -25.16
N THR A 242 0.80 -0.24 -24.85
CA THR A 242 -0.54 -0.26 -25.46
C THR A 242 -1.38 0.91 -24.95
N THR A 243 -1.28 1.25 -23.67
CA THR A 243 -2.05 2.34 -23.05
C THR A 243 -1.46 3.72 -23.31
N GLY A 244 -0.15 3.83 -23.54
CA GLY A 244 0.54 5.11 -23.66
C GLY A 244 0.79 5.82 -22.32
N ILE A 245 0.62 5.12 -21.20
CA ILE A 245 0.88 5.65 -19.84
C ILE A 245 2.39 5.81 -19.58
N GLY A 246 3.22 4.97 -20.21
CA GLY A 246 4.68 5.07 -20.12
C GLY A 246 5.30 4.21 -19.01
N ALA A 247 6.61 4.37 -18.78
CA ALA A 247 7.40 3.45 -17.94
C ALA A 247 7.28 3.70 -16.42
N TRP A 248 6.81 4.88 -16.01
CA TRP A 248 6.70 5.25 -14.61
C TRP A 248 5.45 4.63 -14.00
N GLU A 249 4.28 4.99 -14.52
CA GLU A 249 2.99 4.54 -13.99
C GLU A 249 2.47 3.26 -14.68
N ALA A 250 3.29 2.63 -15.53
CA ALA A 250 2.98 1.35 -16.19
C ALA A 250 4.24 0.54 -16.57
N SER A 251 4.05 -0.73 -16.97
CA SER A 251 5.14 -1.62 -17.39
C SER A 251 5.54 -1.40 -18.85
N MET A 252 6.82 -1.14 -19.06
CA MET A 252 7.48 -1.16 -20.38
C MET A 252 8.46 -2.33 -20.55
N ASN A 253 8.56 -3.20 -19.55
CA ASN A 253 9.47 -4.35 -19.51
C ASN A 253 8.73 -5.70 -19.49
N ASN A 254 7.47 -5.73 -19.95
CA ASN A 254 6.61 -6.91 -20.11
C ASN A 254 6.16 -7.60 -18.81
N THR A 255 6.26 -6.94 -17.65
CA THR A 255 5.72 -7.45 -16.39
C THR A 255 4.19 -7.41 -16.35
N TYR A 256 3.53 -6.58 -17.17
CA TYR A 256 2.07 -6.38 -17.12
C TYR A 256 1.22 -7.65 -17.21
N ARG A 257 1.72 -8.70 -17.88
CA ARG A 257 1.03 -10.00 -17.96
C ARG A 257 0.87 -10.69 -16.60
N ALA A 258 1.63 -10.26 -15.58
CA ALA A 258 1.56 -10.77 -14.21
C ALA A 258 0.17 -10.58 -13.58
N ILE A 259 -0.63 -9.63 -14.08
CA ILE A 259 -1.98 -9.38 -13.57
C ILE A 259 -2.89 -10.62 -13.63
N ASP A 260 -2.66 -11.51 -14.59
CA ASP A 260 -3.40 -12.77 -14.73
C ASP A 260 -2.82 -13.92 -13.90
N LEU A 261 -1.64 -13.71 -13.31
CA LEU A 261 -0.87 -14.74 -12.61
C LEU A 261 -0.87 -14.57 -11.08
N ILE A 262 -1.11 -13.35 -10.57
CA ILE A 262 -1.07 -13.08 -9.12
C ILE A 262 -2.39 -13.42 -8.39
N PRO A 263 -2.34 -13.71 -7.08
CA PRO A 263 -3.52 -14.03 -6.28
C PRO A 263 -4.51 -12.86 -6.22
N LYS A 264 -5.82 -13.14 -6.36
CA LYS A 264 -6.86 -12.10 -6.48
C LYS A 264 -7.19 -11.40 -5.16
N GLU A 265 -6.68 -11.93 -4.05
CA GLU A 265 -6.78 -11.30 -2.73
C GLU A 265 -5.86 -10.08 -2.61
N VAL A 266 -4.84 -9.92 -3.46
CA VAL A 266 -3.97 -8.75 -3.45
C VAL A 266 -4.79 -7.48 -3.69
N PHE A 267 -4.58 -6.45 -2.85
CA PHE A 267 -5.18 -5.13 -3.03
C PHE A 267 -4.27 -4.26 -3.90
N ILE A 268 -4.85 -3.62 -4.92
CA ILE A 268 -4.10 -2.77 -5.85
C ILE A 268 -4.23 -1.29 -5.49
N CYS A 269 -3.09 -0.62 -5.33
CA CYS A 269 -2.95 0.82 -5.22
C CYS A 269 -2.56 1.39 -6.60
N ASP A 270 -3.54 1.89 -7.34
CA ASP A 270 -3.44 2.28 -8.75
C ASP A 270 -3.08 3.76 -8.89
N TRP A 271 -1.79 4.07 -8.99
CA TRP A 271 -1.28 5.45 -8.92
C TRP A 271 -1.15 6.11 -10.29
N HIS A 272 -1.73 7.31 -10.42
CA HIS A 272 -1.66 8.15 -11.62
C HIS A 272 -1.72 9.62 -11.22
N TYR A 273 -0.69 10.40 -11.58
CA TYR A 273 -0.54 11.76 -11.02
C TYR A 273 -0.89 12.87 -12.00
N GLU A 274 -0.63 12.65 -13.28
CA GLU A 274 -0.77 13.69 -14.29
C GLU A 274 -2.14 13.68 -14.97
N ARG A 275 -2.79 12.52 -15.01
CA ARG A 275 -4.11 12.32 -15.62
C ARG A 275 -4.94 11.32 -14.81
N PRO A 276 -6.28 11.42 -14.84
CA PRO A 276 -7.18 10.44 -14.24
C PRO A 276 -7.33 9.22 -15.17
N GLU A 277 -6.28 8.41 -15.29
CA GLU A 277 -6.33 7.18 -16.07
C GLU A 277 -7.39 6.21 -15.50
N GLN A 278 -8.07 5.45 -16.36
CA GLN A 278 -9.19 4.57 -15.96
C GLN A 278 -8.76 3.11 -15.72
N THR A 279 -7.51 2.90 -15.34
CA THR A 279 -6.87 1.60 -15.05
C THR A 279 -7.52 0.87 -13.87
N ALA A 280 -8.14 1.57 -12.92
CA ALA A 280 -8.96 0.94 -11.89
C ALA A 280 -10.05 0.02 -12.48
N VAL A 281 -10.64 0.37 -13.64
CA VAL A 281 -11.61 -0.49 -14.32
C VAL A 281 -10.95 -1.79 -14.76
N TYR A 282 -9.73 -1.72 -15.29
CA TYR A 282 -8.95 -2.86 -15.71
C TYR A 282 -8.63 -3.80 -14.52
N PHE A 283 -8.18 -3.26 -13.38
CA PHE A 283 -7.94 -4.06 -12.18
C PHE A 283 -9.21 -4.73 -11.65
N ALA A 284 -10.32 -3.99 -11.56
CA ALA A 284 -11.60 -4.55 -11.13
C ALA A 284 -12.11 -5.64 -12.09
N MET A 285 -11.92 -5.48 -13.41
CA MET A 285 -12.23 -6.51 -14.41
C MET A 285 -11.37 -7.77 -14.24
N LYS A 286 -10.12 -7.60 -13.82
CA LYS A 286 -9.17 -8.70 -13.57
C LYS A 286 -9.32 -9.37 -12.20
N GLY A 287 -10.28 -8.90 -11.40
CA GLY A 287 -10.70 -9.57 -10.17
C GLY A 287 -10.23 -8.90 -8.88
N PHE A 288 -9.47 -7.82 -8.95
CA PHE A 288 -8.82 -7.21 -7.81
C PHE A 288 -9.66 -6.12 -7.16
N ASP A 289 -9.53 -6.00 -5.84
CA ASP A 289 -9.88 -4.77 -5.15
C ASP A 289 -8.86 -3.69 -5.50
N VAL A 290 -9.34 -2.48 -5.79
CA VAL A 290 -8.49 -1.37 -6.24
C VAL A 290 -8.92 -0.05 -5.64
N ALA A 291 -7.95 0.75 -5.22
CA ALA A 291 -8.11 2.18 -4.97
C ALA A 291 -7.17 2.98 -5.87
N THR A 292 -7.63 4.10 -6.41
CA THR A 292 -6.76 4.99 -7.19
C THR A 292 -5.95 5.89 -6.26
N CYS A 293 -4.72 6.20 -6.66
CA CYS A 293 -3.75 6.89 -5.83
C CYS A 293 -3.24 8.18 -6.49
N PRO A 294 -3.91 9.32 -6.25
CA PRO A 294 -3.45 10.62 -6.72
C PRO A 294 -2.28 11.15 -5.89
N TRP A 295 -1.69 12.24 -6.38
CA TRP A 295 -0.68 13.03 -5.68
C TRP A 295 -1.10 14.51 -5.71
N ARG A 296 -0.16 15.41 -5.93
CA ARG A 296 -0.23 16.86 -5.74
C ARG A 296 -1.15 17.67 -6.67
N LYS A 297 -1.99 17.07 -7.50
CA LYS A 297 -2.87 17.81 -8.43
C LYS A 297 -4.32 17.68 -7.97
N PRO A 298 -4.88 18.69 -7.28
CA PRO A 298 -6.22 18.59 -6.69
C PRO A 298 -7.31 18.26 -7.70
N GLU A 299 -7.22 18.80 -8.92
CA GLU A 299 -8.14 18.55 -10.02
C GLU A 299 -8.10 17.09 -10.50
N VAL A 300 -6.91 16.48 -10.53
CA VAL A 300 -6.74 15.06 -10.89
C VAL A 300 -7.32 14.18 -9.78
N ALA A 301 -7.01 14.48 -8.51
CA ALA A 301 -7.51 13.72 -7.36
C ALA A 301 -9.04 13.76 -7.25
N LEU A 302 -9.65 14.94 -7.41
CA LEU A 302 -11.11 15.08 -7.40
C LEU A 302 -11.76 14.37 -8.59
N LYS A 303 -11.12 14.37 -9.75
CA LYS A 303 -11.62 13.64 -10.92
C LYS A 303 -11.56 12.13 -10.72
N GLN A 304 -10.47 11.60 -10.17
CA GLN A 304 -10.36 10.18 -9.80
C GLN A 304 -11.40 9.80 -8.73
N LEU A 305 -11.66 10.67 -7.75
CA LEU A 305 -12.74 10.49 -6.78
C LEU A 305 -14.12 10.39 -7.46
N ASP A 306 -14.41 11.27 -8.41
CA ASP A 306 -15.65 11.22 -9.19
C ASP A 306 -15.76 9.94 -10.02
N ASP A 307 -14.67 9.51 -10.66
CA ASP A 307 -14.63 8.27 -11.43
C ASP A 307 -14.85 7.04 -10.55
N MET A 308 -14.22 6.97 -9.37
CA MET A 308 -14.40 5.88 -8.41
C MET A 308 -15.86 5.76 -7.95
N LYS A 309 -16.53 6.88 -7.64
CA LYS A 309 -17.96 6.89 -7.31
C LYS A 309 -18.81 6.43 -8.50
N ARG A 310 -18.52 6.94 -9.69
CA ARG A 310 -19.23 6.57 -10.92
C ARG A 310 -19.09 5.07 -11.21
N PHE A 311 -17.89 4.52 -11.08
CA PHE A 311 -17.63 3.09 -11.27
C PHE A 311 -18.42 2.22 -10.30
N ARG A 312 -18.47 2.60 -9.01
CA ARG A 312 -19.29 1.89 -8.01
C ARG A 312 -20.79 1.95 -8.32
N GLN A 313 -21.29 3.11 -8.77
CA GLN A 313 -22.73 3.32 -9.03
C GLN A 313 -23.22 2.68 -10.34
N GLN A 314 -22.36 2.61 -11.35
CA GLN A 314 -22.75 2.20 -12.71
C GLN A 314 -22.29 0.79 -13.09
N SER A 315 -21.63 0.06 -12.19
CA SER A 315 -21.20 -1.32 -12.42
C SER A 315 -22.10 -2.33 -11.71
N GLY A 316 -22.14 -3.57 -12.23
CA GLY A 316 -22.76 -4.69 -11.52
C GLY A 316 -22.06 -5.00 -10.19
N SER A 317 -22.74 -5.73 -9.30
CA SER A 317 -22.29 -5.92 -7.91
C SER A 317 -20.88 -6.49 -7.77
N GLN A 318 -20.46 -7.39 -8.67
CA GLN A 318 -19.11 -7.97 -8.65
C GLN A 318 -18.02 -6.94 -8.90
N MET A 319 -18.25 -5.97 -9.80
CA MET A 319 -17.29 -4.92 -10.10
C MET A 319 -17.42 -3.75 -9.13
N SER A 320 -18.65 -3.34 -8.77
CA SER A 320 -18.86 -2.25 -7.81
C SER A 320 -18.19 -2.54 -6.47
N ASN A 321 -18.22 -3.79 -6.02
CA ASN A 321 -17.57 -4.23 -4.79
C ASN A 321 -16.04 -4.21 -4.83
N ARG A 322 -15.41 -4.06 -6.00
CA ARG A 322 -13.94 -4.01 -6.18
C ARG A 322 -13.37 -2.61 -6.24
N PHE A 323 -14.20 -1.63 -6.56
CA PHE A 323 -13.82 -0.22 -6.56
C PHE A 323 -13.83 0.28 -5.11
N GLN A 324 -12.66 0.31 -4.47
CA GLN A 324 -12.55 0.52 -3.02
C GLN A 324 -12.48 1.99 -2.65
N GLY A 325 -11.78 2.83 -3.40
CA GLY A 325 -11.75 4.25 -3.08
C GLY A 325 -10.51 5.01 -3.53
N ILE A 326 -10.12 5.99 -2.72
CA ILE A 326 -8.97 6.87 -2.98
C ILE A 326 -7.92 6.67 -1.90
N ILE A 327 -6.64 6.63 -2.29
CA ILE A 327 -5.49 6.67 -1.39
C ILE A 327 -4.59 7.82 -1.83
N GLU A 328 -4.68 8.96 -1.17
CA GLU A 328 -3.85 10.13 -1.49
C GLU A 328 -2.38 9.88 -1.12
N THR A 329 -1.44 10.28 -1.97
CA THR A 329 -0.01 10.02 -1.77
C THR A 329 0.77 11.27 -1.38
N VAL A 330 1.74 11.12 -0.47
CA VAL A 330 2.68 12.16 -0.05
C VAL A 330 4.10 11.63 -0.15
N TRP A 331 4.83 12.14 -1.14
CA TRP A 331 6.21 11.71 -1.44
C TRP A 331 7.28 12.54 -0.70
N SER A 332 6.96 13.76 -0.27
CA SER A 332 7.87 14.75 0.37
C SER A 332 8.37 14.37 1.78
N GLY A 333 7.97 13.21 2.31
CA GLY A 333 8.23 12.79 3.69
C GLY A 333 7.25 13.42 4.68
N ALA A 334 6.97 12.76 5.81
CA ALA A 334 5.99 13.26 6.78
C ALA A 334 6.42 14.59 7.41
N ASP A 335 7.69 14.73 7.79
CA ASP A 335 8.20 15.90 8.48
C ASP A 335 8.03 17.19 7.65
N GLY A 336 8.53 17.17 6.41
CA GLY A 336 8.44 18.31 5.50
C GLY A 336 6.99 18.60 5.09
N PHE A 337 6.20 17.55 4.86
CA PHE A 337 4.77 17.70 4.59
C PHE A 337 4.04 18.41 5.74
N LEU A 338 4.22 17.95 6.99
CA LEU A 338 3.55 18.53 8.16
C LEU A 338 3.94 19.99 8.40
N GLU A 339 5.21 20.34 8.16
CA GLU A 339 5.64 21.74 8.23
C GLU A 339 4.91 22.63 7.24
N ASN A 340 4.62 22.12 6.04
CA ASN A 340 3.88 22.86 5.02
C ASN A 340 2.37 22.80 5.24
N TYR A 341 1.83 21.71 5.79
CA TYR A 341 0.39 21.53 6.00
C TYR A 341 -0.24 22.65 6.85
N TYR A 342 0.49 23.10 7.87
CA TYR A 342 0.05 24.14 8.80
C TYR A 342 0.48 25.56 8.42
N LYS A 343 1.15 25.76 7.27
CA LYS A 343 1.50 27.10 6.76
C LYS A 343 0.36 27.66 5.90
N PRO A 344 -0.11 28.89 6.14
CA PRO A 344 -1.16 29.52 5.32
C PRO A 344 -0.78 29.66 3.84
N GLU A 345 0.50 29.91 3.55
CA GLU A 345 1.02 30.11 2.20
C GLU A 345 0.90 28.86 1.31
N SER A 346 0.90 27.67 1.91
CA SER A 346 0.80 26.41 1.19
C SER A 346 -0.57 26.21 0.51
N GLU A 347 -1.60 26.96 0.93
CA GLU A 347 -2.94 26.88 0.33
C GLU A 347 -3.09 27.64 -0.99
N GLN A 348 -2.08 28.43 -1.38
CA GLN A 348 -2.10 29.25 -2.59
C GLN A 348 -1.52 28.53 -3.81
N GLN A 349 -1.00 27.31 -3.63
CA GLN A 349 -0.36 26.54 -4.69
C GLN A 349 -1.38 25.72 -5.47
N GLU A 350 -1.37 25.84 -6.80
CA GLU A 350 -2.23 25.02 -7.67
C GLU A 350 -1.81 23.54 -7.65
N VAL A 351 -0.50 23.27 -7.55
CA VAL A 351 0.08 21.94 -7.50
C VAL A 351 0.71 21.70 -6.13
N SER A 352 0.00 21.02 -5.25
CA SER A 352 0.39 20.76 -3.86
C SER A 352 -0.32 19.53 -3.28
N ASP A 353 0.44 18.66 -2.61
CA ASP A 353 -0.07 17.53 -1.82
C ASP A 353 -0.91 18.02 -0.61
N VAL A 354 -0.51 19.12 0.05
CA VAL A 354 -1.29 19.78 1.11
C VAL A 354 -2.66 20.23 0.59
N VAL A 355 -2.71 20.95 -0.54
CA VAL A 355 -3.97 21.42 -1.10
C VAL A 355 -4.85 20.25 -1.52
N THR A 356 -4.25 19.22 -2.10
CA THR A 356 -4.97 18.02 -2.54
C THR A 356 -5.66 17.31 -1.36
N ILE A 357 -4.93 17.05 -0.27
CA ILE A 357 -5.49 16.47 0.95
C ILE A 357 -6.63 17.32 1.50
N LYS A 358 -6.45 18.64 1.62
CA LYS A 358 -7.50 19.55 2.12
C LYS A 358 -8.75 19.53 1.23
N LYS A 359 -8.60 19.44 -0.09
CA LYS A 359 -9.73 19.32 -1.04
C LYS A 359 -10.46 17.98 -0.89
N LEU A 360 -9.72 16.88 -0.72
CA LEU A 360 -10.30 15.56 -0.45
C LEU A 360 -11.05 15.53 0.89
N ILE A 361 -10.48 16.11 1.96
CA ILE A 361 -11.18 16.30 3.25
C ILE A 361 -12.52 17.03 3.04
N GLY A 362 -12.51 18.13 2.29
CA GLY A 362 -13.73 18.87 1.96
C GLY A 362 -14.76 18.03 1.22
N ALA A 363 -14.32 17.23 0.25
CA ALA A 363 -15.19 16.33 -0.51
C ALA A 363 -15.77 15.20 0.37
N TYR A 364 -14.96 14.60 1.26
CA TYR A 364 -15.45 13.56 2.17
C TYR A 364 -16.47 14.12 3.16
N LYS A 365 -16.21 15.30 3.72
CA LYS A 365 -17.16 15.99 4.63
C LYS A 365 -18.45 16.42 3.94
N SER A 366 -18.44 16.71 2.64
CA SER A 366 -19.67 17.04 1.91
C SER A 366 -20.52 15.80 1.62
N MET A 367 -19.88 14.63 1.41
CA MET A 367 -20.56 13.35 1.17
C MET A 367 -21.08 12.67 2.44
N SER A 368 -20.53 13.00 3.62
CA SER A 368 -21.03 12.45 4.90
C SER A 368 -22.31 13.10 5.40
N LYS A 369 -22.63 14.32 4.91
CA LYS A 369 -23.89 15.02 5.15
C LYS A 369 -25.01 14.41 4.32
#